data_AF-A0A9N8EK21-F1
#
_entry.id   AF-A0A9N8EK21-F1
#
_cell.length_a   1.000
_cell.length_b   1.000
_cell.length_c   1.000
_cell.angle_alpha   90.00
_cell.angle_beta   90.00
_cell.angle_gamma   90.00
#
_symmetry.space_group_name_H-M   'P 1'
#
loop_
_entity.id
_entity.type
_entity.pdbx_description
1 polymer ?
#
loop_
_entity_poly.entity_id
_entity_poly.type
_entity_poly.pdbx_seq_one_letter_code
_entity_poly.pdbx_strand_id
1 'polypeptide(L)'
;MGESFLLSRSTAGDQLHPTGTSEPLSILSVALGQAKPAAVAVLCAVRNTQDPQKNEVKSLSTFRKAKQERRQPTERRDRFYWQDLRNVESEFQNFWISLGIKTKRKSAICIPNETILRYFGRHDLRWAIATHGGRDELFFKMKNVVEMPGKWNEAVESCPEMQRLLKNQTIGLSARGPPKLEGTGEGAEKEEASRKWMHRSGRKPLGYWSQQQVLVDLYEYLHEQHAKLERPAIWMSRPSEIAEEGRGDLSQAISRFGGAKKITKLAGLVPFREWHFFEGQYELFLLLKEYIDDYYMYSQDFQGDDNSSGTSRYQSFPSVNPMRFNGHERLHYLIQYYGGRKFLSGRLGMTGGQNGVESWGNFSLEFAIRLCEFIRSDHKRAKPPVRNPVISIPSERRLSQAGSEGAWLHDRIVEYGGYENVARRLYLAYTFNRRMG
;
A
#
# COMPACT_ATOMS: atom_id res chain seq x y z
N MET A 1 -37.02 -28.80 -45.97
CA MET A 1 -36.86 -29.67 -44.79
C MET A 1 -36.27 -28.80 -43.69
N GLY A 2 -36.92 -28.44 -42.59
CA GLY A 2 -38.26 -28.69 -42.09
C GLY A 2 -38.62 -27.61 -41.07
N GLU A 3 -39.89 -27.23 -41.14
CA GLU A 3 -40.79 -27.01 -40.00
C GLU A 3 -40.72 -25.71 -39.20
N SER A 4 -41.66 -24.86 -39.61
CA SER A 4 -42.43 -23.85 -38.90
C SER A 4 -42.89 -24.22 -37.48
N PHE A 5 -42.81 -23.27 -36.56
CA PHE A 5 -43.75 -23.12 -35.46
C PHE A 5 -44.13 -21.63 -35.29
N LEU A 6 -45.37 -21.32 -35.69
CA LEU A 6 -46.13 -20.16 -35.26
C LEU A 6 -46.84 -20.52 -33.95
N LEU A 7 -46.94 -19.60 -33.01
CA LEU A 7 -48.11 -19.49 -32.13
C LEU A 7 -48.23 -18.08 -31.57
N SER A 8 -49.38 -17.47 -31.90
CA SER A 8 -49.91 -16.19 -31.42
C SER A 8 -50.88 -16.42 -30.27
N ARG A 9 -50.99 -15.47 -29.34
CA ARG A 9 -52.10 -15.14 -28.41
C ARG A 9 -51.67 -13.84 -27.70
N SER A 10 -52.29 -12.66 -27.75
CA SER A 10 -53.69 -12.17 -27.72
C SER A 10 -54.47 -12.54 -26.46
N THR A 11 -54.62 -11.56 -25.55
CA THR A 11 -55.86 -10.97 -24.95
C THR A 11 -55.44 -10.06 -23.76
N ALA A 12 -55.82 -8.77 -23.73
CA ALA A 12 -56.90 -8.17 -22.89
C ALA A 12 -56.79 -8.53 -21.39
N GLY A 13 -56.87 -7.66 -20.40
CA GLY A 13 -57.30 -6.27 -20.26
C GLY A 13 -57.13 -5.88 -18.78
N ASP A 14 -57.92 -4.90 -18.34
CA ASP A 14 -58.13 -4.42 -16.96
C ASP A 14 -57.35 -3.20 -16.46
N GLN A 15 -58.04 -2.08 -16.68
CA GLN A 15 -58.03 -0.85 -15.93
C GLN A 15 -58.51 -1.09 -14.49
N LEU A 16 -57.86 -0.48 -13.49
CA LEU A 16 -58.50 -0.04 -12.25
C LEU A 16 -57.82 1.22 -11.73
N HIS A 17 -58.52 2.35 -11.85
CA HIS A 17 -58.38 3.51 -10.97
C HIS A 17 -59.03 3.19 -9.61
N PRO A 18 -58.59 3.86 -8.54
CA PRO A 18 -59.57 4.50 -7.69
C PRO A 18 -59.23 5.97 -7.42
N THR A 19 -60.24 6.78 -7.70
CA THR A 19 -60.54 8.10 -7.17
C THR A 19 -60.64 8.09 -5.64
N GLY A 20 -60.15 9.14 -4.97
CA GLY A 20 -60.26 9.26 -3.51
C GLY A 20 -59.98 10.67 -2.99
N THR A 21 -60.95 11.56 -3.19
CA THR A 21 -61.41 12.62 -2.27
C THR A 21 -60.42 13.65 -1.70
N SER A 22 -60.57 14.86 -2.23
CA SER A 22 -60.39 16.15 -1.56
C SER A 22 -61.28 16.32 -0.33
N GLU A 23 -60.78 16.94 0.73
CA GLU A 23 -61.47 18.06 1.41
C GLU A 23 -60.46 19.03 2.07
N PRO A 24 -60.81 20.32 2.21
CA PRO A 24 -59.92 21.39 2.68
C PRO A 24 -60.29 21.91 4.09
N LEU A 25 -59.62 22.99 4.50
CA LEU A 25 -59.84 23.94 5.63
C LEU A 25 -58.68 23.93 6.64
N SER A 26 -57.79 24.94 6.67
CA SER A 26 -57.95 26.36 7.00
C SER A 26 -57.72 26.67 8.49
N ILE A 27 -56.79 27.61 8.71
CA ILE A 27 -56.66 28.53 9.85
C ILE A 27 -55.92 28.02 11.11
N LEU A 28 -54.71 28.55 11.33
CA LEU A 28 -54.42 29.39 12.49
C LEU A 28 -53.09 30.15 12.32
N SER A 29 -53.23 31.47 12.26
CA SER A 29 -52.20 32.49 12.34
C SER A 29 -51.80 32.74 13.82
N VAL A 30 -50.73 33.52 14.04
CA VAL A 30 -50.27 34.16 15.30
C VAL A 30 -49.28 33.26 16.10
N ALA A 31 -48.09 33.67 16.55
CA ALA A 31 -47.51 34.98 16.84
C ALA A 31 -45.99 35.06 16.59
N LEU A 32 -45.53 36.28 16.31
CA LEU A 32 -44.15 36.74 16.41
C LEU A 32 -43.62 36.64 17.86
N GLY A 33 -42.41 36.13 18.01
CA GLY A 33 -41.62 36.20 19.24
C GLY A 33 -40.14 36.26 18.91
N GLN A 34 -39.58 37.47 18.89
CA GLN A 34 -38.16 37.74 18.73
C GLN A 34 -37.36 37.14 19.88
N ALA A 35 -36.40 36.26 19.58
CA ALA A 35 -35.32 35.90 20.50
C ALA A 35 -33.98 35.82 19.74
N LYS A 36 -33.02 36.61 20.22
CA LYS A 36 -31.64 36.76 19.72
C LYS A 36 -30.87 35.43 19.78
N PRO A 37 -29.95 35.11 18.85
CA PRO A 37 -29.08 33.95 18.97
C PRO A 37 -27.81 34.31 19.75
N ALA A 38 -27.78 33.96 21.03
CA ALA A 38 -26.56 33.91 21.84
C ALA A 38 -26.39 32.49 22.40
N ALA A 39 -26.26 31.49 21.52
CA ALA A 39 -26.08 30.09 21.93
C ALA A 39 -25.51 29.17 20.82
N VAL A 40 -24.52 29.61 20.04
CA VAL A 40 -23.89 28.75 19.00
C VAL A 40 -22.50 28.22 19.39
N ALA A 41 -22.00 28.54 20.59
CA ALA A 41 -20.67 28.10 21.04
C ALA A 41 -20.63 26.83 21.93
N VAL A 42 -21.77 26.17 22.22
CA VAL A 42 -21.82 25.05 23.20
C VAL A 42 -22.32 23.72 22.60
N LEU A 43 -22.75 23.69 21.34
CA LEU A 43 -23.33 22.48 20.72
C LEU A 43 -22.32 21.53 20.04
N CYS A 44 -21.01 21.80 20.12
CA CYS A 44 -19.97 20.86 19.63
C CYS A 44 -19.45 19.88 20.71
N ALA A 45 -19.92 19.97 21.96
CA ALA A 45 -19.40 19.15 23.07
C ALA A 45 -20.35 18.05 23.59
N VAL A 46 -21.58 17.91 23.07
CA VAL A 46 -22.61 17.01 23.67
C VAL A 46 -23.26 16.07 22.64
N ARG A 47 -22.49 15.55 21.69
CA ARG A 47 -22.88 14.38 20.87
C ARG A 47 -21.77 13.36 20.86
N ASN A 48 -21.53 12.73 22.02
CA ASN A 48 -20.72 11.51 22.10
C ASN A 48 -21.21 10.58 23.23
N THR A 49 -22.53 10.51 23.44
CA THR A 49 -23.13 9.39 24.16
C THR A 49 -23.32 8.25 23.17
N GLN A 50 -22.53 7.23 23.39
CA GLN A 50 -22.35 6.02 22.58
C GLN A 50 -23.64 5.19 22.49
N ASP A 51 -24.02 4.83 21.26
CA ASP A 51 -24.80 3.63 20.98
C ASP A 51 -23.82 2.45 20.87
N PRO A 52 -23.87 1.42 21.74
CA PRO A 52 -22.89 0.33 21.76
C PRO A 52 -23.19 -0.81 20.75
N GLN A 53 -23.93 -0.57 19.67
CA GLN A 53 -24.24 -1.60 18.66
C GLN A 53 -24.13 -1.13 17.20
N LYS A 54 -23.14 -0.29 16.89
CA LYS A 54 -22.73 -0.10 15.49
C LYS A 54 -21.67 -1.13 15.12
N ASN A 55 -22.10 -2.05 14.27
CA ASN A 55 -21.31 -3.02 13.50
C ASN A 55 -19.82 -2.66 13.43
N GLU A 56 -19.02 -3.56 13.98
CA GLU A 56 -17.57 -3.62 13.81
C GLU A 56 -17.26 -3.87 12.33
N VAL A 57 -17.39 -2.83 11.50
CA VAL A 57 -16.82 -2.81 10.15
C VAL A 57 -15.32 -2.83 10.39
N LYS A 58 -14.76 -4.05 10.45
CA LYS A 58 -13.32 -4.29 10.49
C LYS A 58 -12.70 -3.47 9.36
N SER A 59 -12.12 -2.33 9.71
CA SER A 59 -11.52 -1.43 8.74
C SER A 59 -10.42 -2.22 8.04
N LEU A 60 -10.66 -2.53 6.76
CA LEU A 60 -9.82 -3.40 5.94
C LEU A 60 -8.42 -2.80 5.63
N SER A 61 -7.98 -1.74 6.33
CA SER A 61 -6.92 -0.87 5.81
C SER A 61 -5.79 -0.47 6.78
N THR A 62 -5.61 -1.06 7.95
CA THR A 62 -4.46 -0.73 8.82
C THR A 62 -3.44 -1.85 8.94
N PHE A 63 -3.01 -2.41 7.80
CA PHE A 63 -1.71 -3.07 7.70
C PHE A 63 -0.58 -2.01 7.77
N ARG A 64 -0.42 -1.36 8.93
CA ARG A 64 0.78 -0.58 9.22
C ARG A 64 1.90 -1.59 9.49
N LYS A 65 2.98 -1.55 8.69
CA LYS A 65 4.25 -2.07 9.16
C LYS A 65 4.58 -1.33 10.44
N ALA A 66 4.93 -2.06 11.51
CA ALA A 66 5.38 -1.45 12.76
C ALA A 66 6.40 -0.36 12.42
N LYS A 67 6.21 0.84 12.99
CA LYS A 67 7.10 1.98 12.78
C LYS A 67 8.50 1.51 13.16
N GLN A 68 9.37 1.37 12.17
CA GLN A 68 10.73 0.92 12.40
C GLN A 68 11.37 1.85 13.42
N GLU A 69 11.68 1.34 14.61
CA GLU A 69 12.36 2.12 15.64
C GLU A 69 13.68 2.62 15.06
N ARG A 70 13.85 3.95 15.07
CA ARG A 70 15.10 4.55 14.62
C ARG A 70 16.16 4.12 15.63
N ARG A 71 17.18 3.39 15.16
CA ARG A 71 18.37 3.11 15.95
C ARG A 71 18.92 4.44 16.50
N GLN A 72 19.34 4.43 17.76
CA GLN A 72 19.94 5.60 18.39
C GLN A 72 21.10 6.12 17.53
N PRO A 73 21.26 7.45 17.38
CA PRO A 73 22.37 8.02 16.61
C PRO A 73 23.70 7.55 17.20
N THR A 74 24.45 6.76 16.44
CA THR A 74 25.86 6.47 16.78
C THR A 74 26.68 7.73 16.53
N GLU A 75 27.61 8.07 17.43
CA GLU A 75 28.57 9.16 17.21
C GLU A 75 29.30 8.94 15.88
N ARG A 76 29.07 9.84 14.92
CA ARG A 76 29.69 9.74 13.60
C ARG A 76 31.07 10.38 13.67
N ARG A 77 32.09 9.63 13.26
CA ARG A 77 33.42 10.20 12.98
C ARG A 77 33.32 11.23 11.84
N ASP A 78 34.28 12.14 11.80
CA ASP A 78 34.36 13.16 10.74
C ASP A 78 34.43 12.54 9.34
N ARG A 79 33.93 13.28 8.35
CA ARG A 79 33.77 12.80 6.96
C ARG A 79 35.05 12.23 6.34
N PHE A 80 36.22 12.76 6.73
CA PHE A 80 37.53 12.37 6.19
C PHE A 80 38.36 11.51 7.15
N TYR A 81 37.81 11.17 8.32
CA TYR A 81 38.52 10.43 9.36
C TYR A 81 39.12 9.13 8.83
N TRP A 82 38.35 8.37 8.06
CA TRP A 82 38.74 7.07 7.53
C TRP A 82 39.65 7.15 6.29
N GLN A 83 39.89 8.33 5.72
CA GLN A 83 40.83 8.49 4.61
C GLN A 83 42.29 8.48 5.09
N ASP A 84 42.55 8.87 6.35
CA ASP A 84 43.89 8.79 6.93
C ASP A 84 44.19 7.37 7.41
N LEU A 85 45.22 6.73 6.82
CA LEU A 85 45.66 5.39 7.19
C LEU A 85 46.10 5.30 8.67
N ARG A 86 46.58 6.39 9.27
CA ARG A 86 46.97 6.41 10.69
C ARG A 86 45.77 6.25 11.61
N ASN A 87 44.62 6.79 11.23
CA ASN A 87 43.38 6.62 11.98
C ASN A 87 42.87 5.18 11.89
N VAL A 88 42.91 4.59 10.70
CA VAL A 88 42.56 3.18 10.48
C VAL A 88 43.47 2.26 11.30
N GLU A 89 44.78 2.54 11.30
CA GLU A 89 45.78 1.83 12.08
C GLU A 89 45.49 1.89 13.59
N SER A 90 45.24 3.09 14.10
CA SER A 90 44.90 3.31 15.51
C SER A 90 43.62 2.58 15.90
N GLU A 91 42.59 2.60 15.05
CA GLU A 91 41.31 1.93 15.30
C GLU A 91 41.44 0.40 15.28
N PHE A 92 42.31 -0.19 14.44
CA PHE A 92 42.62 -1.61 14.52
C PHE A 92 43.38 -1.99 15.80
N GLN A 93 44.34 -1.17 16.22
CA GLN A 93 45.02 -1.39 17.50
C GLN A 93 44.03 -1.32 18.66
N ASN A 94 43.19 -0.28 18.69
CA ASN A 94 42.17 -0.09 19.71
C ASN A 94 41.16 -1.24 19.72
N PHE A 95 40.79 -1.76 18.55
CA PHE A 95 39.94 -2.94 18.42
C PHE A 95 40.56 -4.18 19.09
N TRP A 96 41.84 -4.46 18.86
CA TRP A 96 42.49 -5.61 19.50
C TRP A 96 42.72 -5.40 21.01
N ILE A 97 43.07 -4.18 21.42
CA ILE A 97 43.24 -3.80 22.82
C ILE A 97 41.91 -3.94 23.59
N SER A 98 40.80 -3.52 23.00
CA SER A 98 39.48 -3.63 23.65
C SER A 98 39.03 -5.08 23.84
N LEU A 99 39.55 -6.01 23.04
CA LEU A 99 39.36 -7.45 23.19
C LEU A 99 40.37 -8.11 24.16
N GLY A 100 41.20 -7.32 24.84
CA GLY A 100 42.22 -7.79 25.78
C GLY A 100 43.48 -8.35 25.12
N ILE A 101 43.68 -8.11 23.82
CA ILE A 101 44.84 -8.61 23.08
C ILE A 101 45.93 -7.54 23.08
N LYS A 102 46.99 -7.78 23.86
CA LYS A 102 48.16 -6.89 23.90
C LYS A 102 48.93 -6.96 22.58
N THR A 103 48.85 -5.89 21.79
CA THR A 103 49.72 -5.65 20.64
C THR A 103 51.02 -5.00 21.15
N LYS A 104 52.19 -5.48 20.71
CA LYS A 104 53.45 -4.82 21.05
C LYS A 104 53.57 -3.57 20.17
N ARG A 105 54.07 -2.44 20.67
CA ARG A 105 54.24 -1.20 19.87
C ARG A 105 55.04 -1.39 18.56
N LYS A 106 55.84 -2.45 18.45
CA LYS A 106 56.62 -2.78 17.24
C LYS A 106 56.12 -4.01 16.48
N SER A 107 55.09 -4.71 16.96
CA SER A 107 54.55 -5.86 16.22
C SER A 107 53.67 -5.39 15.08
N ALA A 108 53.67 -6.15 13.98
CA ALA A 108 52.77 -5.91 12.87
C ALA A 108 51.30 -5.96 13.33
N ILE A 109 50.45 -5.10 12.76
CA ILE A 109 49.04 -5.00 13.14
C ILE A 109 48.23 -5.97 12.31
N CYS A 110 47.42 -6.79 12.97
CA CYS A 110 46.54 -7.73 12.28
C CYS A 110 45.27 -7.01 11.77
N ILE A 111 44.99 -7.09 10.47
CA ILE A 111 43.72 -6.60 9.89
C ILE A 111 42.65 -7.68 10.12
N PRO A 112 41.60 -7.43 10.93
CA PRO A 112 40.58 -8.44 11.24
C PRO A 112 39.77 -8.82 10.00
N ASN A 113 39.30 -10.07 9.94
CA ASN A 113 38.39 -10.49 8.88
C ASN A 113 36.94 -10.00 9.10
N GLU A 114 36.17 -10.01 8.02
CA GLU A 114 34.77 -9.55 7.98
C GLU A 114 33.88 -10.26 9.03
N THR A 115 34.12 -11.55 9.27
CA THR A 115 33.35 -12.37 10.22
C THR A 115 33.49 -11.85 11.65
N ILE A 116 34.72 -11.56 12.08
CA ILE A 116 35.02 -11.01 13.40
C ILE A 116 34.45 -9.60 13.55
N LEU A 117 34.67 -8.73 12.55
CA LEU A 117 34.15 -7.36 12.60
C LEU A 117 32.63 -7.33 12.71
N ARG A 118 31.95 -8.25 12.03
CA ARG A 118 30.48 -8.38 12.11
C ARG A 118 30.02 -8.91 13.47
N TYR A 119 30.73 -9.87 14.05
CA TYR A 119 30.42 -10.40 15.38
C TYR A 119 30.47 -9.32 16.46
N PHE A 120 31.50 -8.46 16.42
CA PHE A 120 31.65 -7.34 17.36
C PHE A 120 30.91 -6.06 16.93
N GLY A 121 30.10 -6.10 15.88
CA GLY A 121 29.34 -4.94 15.41
C GLY A 121 30.19 -3.76 14.94
N ARG A 122 31.47 -3.98 14.59
CA ARG A 122 32.41 -2.94 14.10
C ARG A 122 32.19 -2.62 12.63
N HIS A 123 30.99 -2.13 12.32
CA HIS A 123 30.57 -1.69 10.98
C HIS A 123 31.39 -0.50 10.46
N ASP A 124 31.89 0.32 11.38
CA ASP A 124 32.79 1.44 11.14
C ASP A 124 34.11 0.98 10.51
N LEU A 125 34.76 -0.04 11.09
CA LEU A 125 35.99 -0.61 10.54
C LEU A 125 35.77 -1.30 9.20
N ARG A 126 34.62 -1.95 9.00
CA ARG A 126 34.25 -2.53 7.70
C ARG A 126 34.14 -1.47 6.62
N TRP A 127 33.57 -0.31 6.97
CA TRP A 127 33.48 0.82 6.05
C TRP A 127 34.85 1.44 5.78
N ALA A 128 35.72 1.53 6.78
CA ALA A 128 37.11 1.96 6.62
C ALA A 128 37.87 1.07 5.63
N ILE A 129 37.75 -0.25 5.77
CA ILE A 129 38.35 -1.23 4.83
C ILE A 129 37.82 -1.02 3.41
N ALA A 130 36.50 -0.87 3.25
CA ALA A 130 35.90 -0.62 1.95
C ALA A 130 36.38 0.70 1.31
N THR A 131 36.55 1.76 2.11
CA THR A 131 37.03 3.07 1.66
C THR A 131 38.42 3.00 1.05
N HIS A 132 39.26 2.07 1.52
CA HIS A 132 40.61 1.86 1.01
C HIS A 132 40.71 0.85 -0.13
N GLY A 133 39.58 0.37 -0.68
CA GLY A 133 39.55 -0.56 -1.81
C GLY A 133 39.42 -2.04 -1.40
N GLY A 134 39.11 -2.32 -0.14
CA GLY A 134 39.03 -3.68 0.39
C GLY A 134 40.24 -4.05 1.22
N ARG A 135 40.24 -5.28 1.75
CA ARG A 135 41.23 -5.75 2.72
C ARG A 135 42.61 -5.92 2.10
N ASP A 136 42.67 -6.50 0.91
CA ASP A 136 43.91 -6.77 0.18
C ASP A 136 44.62 -5.46 -0.20
N GLU A 137 43.87 -4.48 -0.74
CA GLU A 137 44.39 -3.14 -1.04
C GLU A 137 44.84 -2.39 0.21
N LEU A 138 44.08 -2.49 1.30
CA LEU A 138 44.47 -1.89 2.56
C LEU A 138 45.76 -2.54 3.12
N PHE A 139 45.92 -3.85 2.96
CA PHE A 139 47.12 -4.59 3.34
C PHE A 139 48.35 -4.09 2.58
N PHE A 140 48.24 -3.82 1.27
CA PHE A 140 49.35 -3.25 0.49
C PHE A 140 49.66 -1.79 0.85
N LYS A 141 48.63 -0.99 1.20
CA LYS A 141 48.81 0.42 1.56
C LYS A 141 49.42 0.61 2.95
N MET A 142 49.11 -0.26 3.89
CA MET A 142 49.64 -0.18 5.25
C MET A 142 51.02 -0.84 5.33
N LYS A 143 51.98 -0.17 5.98
CA LYS A 143 53.29 -0.76 6.26
C LYS A 143 53.21 -1.59 7.55
N ASN A 144 53.87 -2.74 7.60
CA ASN A 144 53.97 -3.58 8.80
C ASN A 144 52.60 -4.07 9.32
N VAL A 145 51.78 -4.64 8.44
CA VAL A 145 50.51 -5.28 8.79
C VAL A 145 50.53 -6.77 8.45
N VAL A 146 49.67 -7.54 9.12
CA VAL A 146 49.39 -8.94 8.81
C VAL A 146 47.91 -9.05 8.46
N GLU A 147 47.60 -9.67 7.32
CA GLU A 147 46.21 -9.92 6.95
C GLU A 147 45.68 -11.18 7.63
N MET A 148 44.55 -11.10 8.31
CA MET A 148 43.85 -12.29 8.80
C MET A 148 43.14 -12.99 7.64
N PRO A 149 43.25 -14.32 7.46
CA PRO A 149 42.51 -15.04 6.43
C PRO A 149 40.98 -14.86 6.53
N GLY A 150 40.32 -14.87 5.37
CA GLY A 150 38.86 -14.76 5.28
C GLY A 150 38.12 -15.99 5.81
N LYS A 151 38.69 -17.19 5.62
CA LYS A 151 38.09 -18.44 6.14
C LYS A 151 38.40 -18.60 7.63
N TRP A 152 37.40 -18.99 8.41
CA TRP A 152 37.50 -19.10 9.86
C TRP A 152 38.62 -20.06 10.30
N ASN A 153 38.65 -21.28 9.77
CA ASN A 153 39.62 -22.30 10.18
C ASN A 153 41.05 -21.84 9.89
N GLU A 154 41.29 -21.27 8.71
CA GLU A 154 42.60 -20.71 8.33
C GLU A 154 43.02 -19.57 9.28
N ALA A 155 42.09 -18.69 9.67
CA ALA A 155 42.37 -17.62 10.63
C ALA A 155 42.71 -18.16 12.03
N VAL A 156 42.04 -19.22 12.48
CA VAL A 156 42.33 -19.86 13.78
C VAL A 156 43.72 -20.50 13.79
N GLU A 157 44.12 -21.12 12.70
CA GLU A 157 45.41 -21.81 12.58
C GLU A 157 46.59 -20.84 12.40
N SER A 158 46.42 -19.82 11.56
CA SER A 158 47.54 -18.96 11.12
C SER A 158 47.72 -17.67 11.92
N CYS A 159 46.69 -17.16 12.60
CA CYS A 159 46.72 -15.84 13.21
C CYS A 159 46.91 -15.90 14.75
N PRO A 160 48.04 -15.39 15.29
CA PRO A 160 48.29 -15.37 16.74
C PRO A 160 47.27 -14.55 17.52
N GLU A 161 46.78 -13.45 16.96
CA GLU A 161 45.72 -12.62 17.56
C GLU A 161 44.43 -13.42 17.69
N MET A 162 44.06 -14.20 16.67
CA MET A 162 42.87 -15.06 16.73
C MET A 162 43.00 -16.14 17.80
N GLN A 163 44.16 -16.78 17.91
CA GLN A 163 44.42 -17.79 18.94
C GLN A 163 44.38 -17.20 20.35
N ARG A 164 44.89 -15.99 20.54
CA ARG A 164 44.78 -15.26 21.82
C ARG A 164 43.34 -14.90 22.13
N LEU A 165 42.58 -14.47 21.14
CA LEU A 165 41.16 -14.16 21.27
C LEU A 165 40.38 -15.39 21.75
N LEU A 166 40.63 -16.56 21.15
CA LEU A 166 39.98 -17.82 21.51
C LEU A 166 40.35 -18.33 22.91
N LYS A 167 41.56 -18.03 23.40
CA LYS A 167 41.97 -18.35 24.77
C LYS A 167 41.27 -17.45 25.81
N ASN A 168 40.77 -16.28 25.40
CA ASN A 168 40.02 -15.40 26.27
C ASN A 168 38.57 -15.91 26.40
N GLN A 169 38.32 -16.75 27.42
CA GLN A 169 37.04 -17.42 27.64
C GLN A 169 35.85 -16.45 27.86
N THR A 170 36.11 -15.18 28.14
CA THR A 170 35.07 -14.16 28.39
C THR A 170 34.24 -13.81 27.15
N ILE A 171 34.73 -14.11 25.94
CA ILE A 171 34.18 -13.60 24.67
C ILE A 171 33.22 -14.60 23.99
N GLY A 172 33.17 -15.85 24.47
CA GLY A 172 32.23 -16.87 23.96
C GLY A 172 32.53 -17.39 22.54
N LEU A 173 33.72 -17.13 22.00
CA LEU A 173 34.14 -17.63 20.68
C LEU A 173 34.64 -19.07 20.75
N SER A 174 34.37 -19.86 19.69
CA SER A 174 34.81 -21.25 19.58
C SER A 174 35.77 -21.44 18.40
N ALA A 175 36.80 -22.27 18.60
CA ALA A 175 37.69 -22.69 17.52
C ALA A 175 36.96 -23.54 16.46
N ARG A 176 35.85 -24.20 16.84
CA ARG A 176 35.13 -25.17 15.96
C ARG A 176 34.38 -24.53 14.81
N GLY A 177 34.09 -23.23 14.87
CA GLY A 177 33.37 -22.54 13.81
C GLY A 177 33.15 -21.07 14.11
N PRO A 178 32.84 -20.26 13.08
CA PRO A 178 32.58 -18.85 13.24
C PRO A 178 31.39 -18.62 14.17
N PRO A 179 31.38 -17.52 14.94
CA PRO A 179 30.26 -17.21 15.81
C PRO A 179 28.98 -17.06 14.98
N LYS A 180 27.90 -17.64 15.50
CA LYS A 180 26.58 -17.44 14.94
C LYS A 180 26.18 -16.00 15.25
N LEU A 181 26.01 -15.20 14.21
CA LEU A 181 25.59 -13.81 14.35
C LEU A 181 24.12 -13.81 14.79
N GLU A 182 23.85 -13.46 16.04
CA GLU A 182 22.50 -13.48 16.63
C GLU A 182 21.50 -12.50 15.97
N GLY A 183 21.92 -11.76 14.94
CA GLY A 183 21.09 -10.76 14.24
C GLY A 183 20.50 -11.22 12.90
N THR A 184 20.84 -12.38 12.37
CA THR A 184 20.10 -12.98 11.25
C THR A 184 19.27 -14.10 11.82
N GLY A 185 17.98 -13.85 12.02
CA GLY A 185 16.98 -14.82 12.48
C GLY A 185 16.90 -16.11 11.67
N GLU A 186 17.76 -16.31 10.67
CA GLU A 186 17.89 -17.54 9.90
C GLU A 186 18.32 -18.76 10.71
N GLY A 187 18.92 -18.65 11.89
CA GLY A 187 19.36 -19.81 12.67
C GLY A 187 18.20 -20.52 13.37
N ALA A 188 17.47 -19.75 14.20
CA ALA A 188 16.22 -20.19 14.79
C ALA A 188 15.17 -20.42 13.70
N GLU A 189 15.05 -19.57 12.68
CA GLU A 189 14.16 -19.86 11.55
C GLU A 189 14.64 -21.00 10.65
N LYS A 190 15.90 -21.45 10.59
CA LYS A 190 16.27 -22.65 9.79
C LYS A 190 16.09 -23.93 10.57
N GLU A 191 16.30 -23.92 11.89
CA GLU A 191 16.06 -25.10 12.73
C GLU A 191 14.57 -25.22 13.09
N GLU A 192 13.90 -24.09 13.32
CA GLU A 192 12.44 -23.99 13.39
C GLU A 192 11.83 -24.09 12.00
N ALA A 193 12.42 -23.61 10.89
CA ALA A 193 11.92 -23.97 9.56
C ALA A 193 12.12 -25.46 9.35
N SER A 194 13.29 -26.05 9.64
CA SER A 194 13.54 -27.50 9.51
C SER A 194 12.55 -28.33 10.34
N ARG A 195 12.23 -27.89 11.57
CA ARG A 195 11.15 -28.47 12.40
C ARG A 195 9.74 -28.11 11.90
N LYS A 196 9.53 -26.96 11.24
CA LYS A 196 8.29 -26.53 10.56
C LYS A 196 8.17 -27.17 9.16
N TRP A 197 9.24 -27.81 8.67
CA TRP A 197 9.27 -28.66 7.47
C TRP A 197 8.95 -30.12 7.83
N MET A 198 8.98 -30.51 9.11
CA MET A 198 8.43 -31.79 9.58
C MET A 198 6.90 -31.76 9.48
N HIS A 199 6.38 -32.51 8.52
CA HIS A 199 5.00 -33.03 8.40
C HIS A 199 3.91 -32.27 9.16
N ARG A 200 3.55 -31.06 8.71
CA ARG A 200 2.17 -30.58 8.90
C ARG A 200 1.27 -31.44 8.01
N SER A 201 0.32 -32.14 8.62
CA SER A 201 -0.80 -32.77 7.91
C SER A 201 -1.45 -31.71 7.01
N GLY A 202 -1.48 -31.97 5.69
CA GLY A 202 -1.96 -31.02 4.69
C GLY A 202 -0.91 -30.51 3.70
N ARG A 203 0.38 -30.82 3.87
CA ARG A 203 1.37 -30.54 2.82
C ARG A 203 1.11 -31.39 1.58
N LYS A 204 0.99 -30.72 0.43
CA LYS A 204 0.90 -31.35 -0.87
C LYS A 204 2.18 -32.17 -1.16
N PRO A 205 2.06 -33.35 -1.80
CA PRO A 205 3.20 -34.24 -2.03
C PRO A 205 4.26 -33.61 -2.94
N LEU A 206 5.48 -34.13 -2.89
CA LEU A 206 6.55 -33.74 -3.81
C LEU A 206 6.09 -33.95 -5.27
N GLY A 207 6.30 -32.95 -6.11
CA GLY A 207 5.84 -32.98 -7.51
C GLY A 207 4.42 -32.46 -7.75
N TYR A 208 3.62 -32.22 -6.70
CA TYR A 208 2.28 -31.61 -6.85
C TYR A 208 2.33 -30.25 -7.55
N TRP A 209 3.29 -29.41 -7.14
CA TRP A 209 3.39 -28.06 -7.65
C TRP A 209 3.97 -28.04 -9.06
N SER A 210 3.09 -27.78 -10.02
CA SER A 210 3.41 -27.31 -11.36
C SER A 210 2.89 -25.88 -11.54
N GLN A 211 3.36 -25.17 -12.59
CA GLN A 211 2.83 -23.83 -12.88
C GLN A 211 1.31 -23.84 -13.09
N GLN A 212 0.79 -24.87 -13.77
CA GLN A 212 -0.66 -25.02 -13.99
C GLN A 212 -1.41 -25.26 -12.67
N GLN A 213 -0.86 -26.11 -11.80
CA GLN A 213 -1.48 -26.38 -10.50
C GLN A 213 -1.50 -25.12 -9.62
N VAL A 214 -0.46 -24.29 -9.67
CA VAL A 214 -0.45 -22.99 -8.97
C VAL A 214 -1.60 -22.10 -9.44
N LEU A 215 -1.91 -22.08 -10.73
CA LEU A 215 -3.04 -21.29 -11.26
C LEU A 215 -4.38 -21.83 -10.77
N VAL A 216 -4.56 -23.16 -10.78
CA VAL A 216 -5.79 -23.81 -10.30
C VAL A 216 -6.02 -23.50 -8.81
N ASP A 217 -5.03 -23.79 -7.96
CA ASP A 217 -5.10 -23.52 -6.52
C ASP A 217 -5.26 -22.02 -6.21
N LEU A 218 -4.67 -21.15 -7.04
CA LEU A 218 -4.84 -19.70 -6.90
C LEU A 218 -6.26 -19.25 -7.22
N TYR A 219 -6.89 -19.74 -8.29
CA TYR A 219 -8.27 -19.38 -8.60
C TYR A 219 -9.26 -19.88 -7.55
N GLU A 220 -9.04 -21.09 -7.02
CA GLU A 220 -9.82 -21.62 -5.90
C GLU A 220 -9.70 -20.71 -4.67
N TYR A 221 -8.47 -20.37 -4.28
CA TYR A 221 -8.23 -19.42 -3.19
C TYR A 221 -8.92 -18.07 -3.44
N LEU A 222 -8.81 -17.50 -4.64
CA LEU A 222 -9.43 -16.20 -4.95
C LEU A 222 -10.95 -16.26 -4.93
N HIS A 223 -11.54 -17.39 -5.31
CA HIS A 223 -12.98 -17.60 -5.20
C HIS A 223 -13.46 -17.63 -3.75
N GLU A 224 -12.74 -18.35 -2.88
CA GLU A 224 -13.00 -18.36 -1.43
C GLU A 224 -12.87 -16.96 -0.82
N GLN A 225 -11.83 -16.21 -1.20
CA GLN A 225 -11.63 -14.84 -0.72
C GLN A 225 -12.70 -13.86 -1.22
N HIS A 226 -13.17 -14.04 -2.44
CA HIS A 226 -14.31 -13.26 -2.95
C HIS A 226 -15.56 -13.51 -2.11
N ALA A 227 -15.86 -14.77 -1.77
CA ALA A 227 -17.02 -15.09 -0.93
C ALA A 227 -16.89 -14.56 0.51
N LYS A 228 -15.67 -14.58 1.07
CA LYS A 228 -15.41 -14.19 2.47
C LYS A 228 -15.30 -12.69 2.69
N LEU A 229 -14.66 -11.97 1.76
CA LEU A 229 -14.25 -10.57 1.95
C LEU A 229 -14.83 -9.63 0.88
N GLU A 230 -15.69 -10.14 -0.02
CA GLU A 230 -16.26 -9.41 -1.15
C GLU A 230 -15.21 -8.74 -2.07
N ARG A 231 -14.03 -9.36 -2.16
CA ARG A 231 -12.91 -8.90 -3.00
C ARG A 231 -13.07 -9.46 -4.41
N PRO A 232 -12.80 -8.70 -5.48
CA PRO A 232 -12.85 -9.24 -6.84
C PRO A 232 -11.99 -10.49 -7.01
N ALA A 233 -12.55 -11.55 -7.60
CA ALA A 233 -11.82 -12.79 -7.87
C ALA A 233 -10.71 -12.63 -8.91
N ILE A 234 -10.71 -11.51 -9.65
CA ILE A 234 -9.69 -11.16 -10.64
C ILE A 234 -8.49 -10.40 -10.05
N TRP A 235 -8.45 -10.21 -8.72
CA TRP A 235 -7.39 -9.46 -8.05
C TRP A 235 -6.30 -10.40 -7.50
N MET A 236 -5.02 -10.05 -7.72
CA MET A 236 -3.92 -10.77 -7.09
C MET A 236 -3.67 -10.28 -5.65
N SER A 237 -3.96 -11.13 -4.65
CA SER A 237 -3.53 -10.91 -3.25
C SER A 237 -2.01 -10.93 -3.12
N ARG A 238 -1.46 -10.25 -2.10
CA ARG A 238 -0.01 -10.32 -1.82
C ARG A 238 0.35 -11.74 -1.37
N PRO A 239 1.51 -12.29 -1.77
CA PRO A 239 1.97 -13.57 -1.25
C PRO A 239 2.03 -13.63 0.29
N SER A 240 2.29 -12.49 0.96
CA SER A 240 2.23 -12.41 2.43
C SER A 240 0.81 -12.60 2.97
N GLU A 241 -0.20 -12.02 2.32
CA GLU A 241 -1.62 -12.19 2.70
C GLU A 241 -2.05 -13.64 2.51
N ILE A 242 -1.69 -14.25 1.38
CA ILE A 242 -1.96 -15.67 1.10
C ILE A 242 -1.34 -16.56 2.21
N ALA A 243 -0.13 -16.22 2.68
CA ALA A 243 0.53 -16.96 3.75
C ALA A 243 -0.12 -16.73 5.13
N GLU A 244 -0.51 -15.48 5.45
CA GLU A 244 -1.22 -15.11 6.68
C GLU A 244 -2.58 -15.82 6.79
N GLU A 245 -3.23 -16.08 5.66
CA GLU A 245 -4.49 -16.83 5.57
C GLU A 245 -4.30 -18.36 5.59
N GLY A 246 -3.08 -18.84 5.85
CA GLY A 246 -2.77 -20.26 6.01
C GLY A 246 -2.36 -20.99 4.73
N ARG A 247 -2.35 -20.31 3.56
CA ARG A 247 -1.90 -20.86 2.27
C ARG A 247 -0.44 -20.52 1.98
N GLY A 248 0.42 -20.71 2.98
CA GLY A 248 1.86 -20.46 2.86
C GLY A 248 2.54 -21.35 1.80
N ASP A 249 1.98 -22.53 1.54
CA ASP A 249 2.39 -23.43 0.47
C ASP A 249 2.17 -22.84 -0.92
N LEU A 250 0.99 -22.28 -1.18
CA LEU A 250 0.66 -21.58 -2.43
C LEU A 250 1.54 -20.33 -2.61
N SER A 251 1.75 -19.56 -1.54
CA SER A 251 2.65 -18.39 -1.55
C SER A 251 4.09 -18.75 -1.93
N GLN A 252 4.63 -19.84 -1.36
CA GLN A 252 5.94 -20.37 -1.73
C GLN A 252 5.97 -20.88 -3.17
N ALA A 253 4.91 -21.56 -3.63
CA ALA A 253 4.80 -22.03 -5.00
C ALA A 253 4.78 -20.86 -6.00
N ILE A 254 4.00 -19.81 -5.74
CA ILE A 254 4.01 -18.56 -6.54
C ILE A 254 5.44 -18.00 -6.65
N SER A 255 6.17 -17.96 -5.53
CA SER A 255 7.56 -17.49 -5.49
C SER A 255 8.48 -18.38 -6.35
N ARG A 256 8.36 -19.70 -6.22
CA ARG A 256 9.14 -20.69 -6.99
C ARG A 256 8.92 -20.58 -8.50
N PHE A 257 7.70 -20.31 -8.95
CA PHE A 257 7.34 -20.26 -10.39
C PHE A 257 7.51 -18.87 -11.03
N GLY A 258 8.39 -18.03 -10.47
CA GLY A 258 8.77 -16.73 -11.03
C GLY A 258 8.11 -15.52 -10.35
N GLY A 259 7.51 -15.74 -9.18
CA GLY A 259 6.98 -14.69 -8.32
C GLY A 259 5.61 -14.16 -8.74
N ALA A 260 5.04 -13.34 -7.86
CA ALA A 260 3.69 -12.79 -8.00
C ALA A 260 3.49 -12.10 -9.36
N LYS A 261 4.43 -11.24 -9.79
CA LYS A 261 4.30 -10.49 -11.05
C LYS A 261 4.12 -11.41 -12.27
N LYS A 262 4.86 -12.51 -12.35
CA LYS A 262 4.75 -13.47 -13.47
C LYS A 262 3.45 -14.25 -13.38
N ILE A 263 3.10 -14.76 -12.19
CA ILE A 263 1.87 -15.52 -11.98
C ILE A 263 0.63 -14.64 -12.23
N THR A 264 0.59 -13.40 -11.76
CA THR A 264 -0.48 -12.43 -12.04
C THR A 264 -0.72 -12.26 -13.53
N LYS A 265 0.34 -12.12 -14.34
CA LYS A 265 0.21 -12.00 -15.80
C LYS A 265 -0.31 -13.29 -16.43
N LEU A 266 0.20 -14.44 -16.02
CA LEU A 266 -0.23 -15.75 -16.54
C LEU A 266 -1.67 -16.08 -16.16
N ALA A 267 -2.08 -15.69 -14.97
CA ALA A 267 -3.42 -15.90 -14.43
C ALA A 267 -4.45 -14.88 -14.97
N GLY A 268 -4.03 -13.90 -15.76
CA GLY A 268 -4.91 -12.80 -16.19
C GLY A 268 -5.56 -12.11 -14.99
N LEU A 269 -4.76 -11.73 -13.99
CA LEU A 269 -5.22 -11.06 -12.76
C LEU A 269 -4.74 -9.61 -12.70
N VAL A 270 -5.53 -8.73 -12.11
CA VAL A 270 -5.16 -7.34 -11.83
C VAL A 270 -4.09 -7.32 -10.73
N PRO A 271 -2.94 -6.64 -10.94
CA PRO A 271 -1.88 -6.55 -9.94
C PRO A 271 -2.33 -5.95 -8.62
N PHE A 272 -1.76 -6.44 -7.51
CA PHE A 272 -2.09 -5.94 -6.16
C PHE A 272 -2.06 -4.41 -6.05
N ARG A 273 -0.97 -3.81 -6.52
CA ARG A 273 -0.72 -2.37 -6.39
C ARG A 273 -1.74 -1.54 -7.15
N GLU A 274 -2.18 -2.03 -8.30
CA GLU A 274 -3.12 -1.31 -9.17
C GLU A 274 -4.51 -1.28 -8.55
N TRP A 275 -5.02 -2.43 -8.09
CA TRP A 275 -6.29 -2.50 -7.37
C TRP A 275 -6.26 -1.70 -6.06
N HIS A 276 -5.17 -1.81 -5.30
CA HIS A 276 -5.03 -1.06 -4.04
C HIS A 276 -5.02 0.46 -4.26
N PHE A 277 -4.36 0.91 -5.34
CA PHE A 277 -4.38 2.31 -5.74
C PHE A 277 -5.80 2.76 -6.17
N PHE A 278 -6.50 1.96 -6.94
CA PHE A 278 -7.88 2.25 -7.33
C PHE A 278 -8.84 2.34 -6.14
N GLU A 279 -8.82 1.36 -5.22
CA GLU A 279 -9.69 1.37 -4.03
C GLU A 279 -9.37 2.56 -3.11
N GLY A 280 -8.09 2.88 -2.91
CA GLY A 280 -7.71 4.04 -2.10
C GLY A 280 -8.13 5.38 -2.73
N GLN A 281 -8.17 5.45 -4.06
CA GLN A 281 -8.67 6.64 -4.77
C GLN A 281 -10.19 6.77 -4.66
N TYR A 282 -10.92 5.66 -4.75
CA TYR A 282 -12.36 5.64 -4.51
C TYR A 282 -12.68 6.04 -3.06
N GLU A 283 -11.96 5.49 -2.08
CA GLU A 283 -12.08 5.86 -0.66
C GLU A 283 -11.80 7.36 -0.44
N LEU A 284 -10.78 7.91 -1.10
CA LEU A 284 -10.48 9.34 -1.06
C LEU A 284 -11.69 10.17 -1.49
N PHE A 285 -12.36 9.80 -2.59
CA PHE A 285 -13.51 10.56 -3.08
C PHE A 285 -14.70 10.49 -2.14
N LEU A 286 -14.99 9.30 -1.59
CA LEU A 286 -16.05 9.13 -0.59
C LEU A 286 -15.81 9.99 0.66
N LEU A 287 -14.62 9.88 1.26
CA LEU A 287 -14.28 10.64 2.47
C LEU A 287 -14.20 12.14 2.21
N LEU A 288 -13.76 12.56 1.01
CA LEU A 288 -13.75 13.96 0.63
C LEU A 288 -15.18 14.50 0.49
N LYS A 289 -16.09 13.72 -0.11
CA LYS A 289 -17.50 14.09 -0.24
C LYS A 289 -18.16 14.20 1.14
N GLU A 290 -17.99 13.19 1.99
CA GLU A 290 -18.48 13.17 3.37
C GLU A 290 -18.00 14.41 4.14
N TYR A 291 -16.69 14.68 4.11
CA TYR A 291 -16.13 15.86 4.77
C TYR A 291 -16.71 17.18 4.24
N ILE A 292 -16.89 17.31 2.93
CA ILE A 292 -17.51 18.52 2.37
C ILE A 292 -18.96 18.62 2.84
N ASP A 293 -19.75 17.54 2.76
CA ASP A 293 -21.15 17.58 3.17
C ASP A 293 -21.32 17.92 4.66
N ASP A 294 -20.44 17.43 5.53
CA ASP A 294 -20.47 17.69 6.98
C ASP A 294 -20.06 19.13 7.35
N TYR A 295 -19.05 19.69 6.67
CA TYR A 295 -18.44 20.96 7.06
C TYR A 295 -18.78 22.15 6.15
N TYR A 296 -19.42 21.93 5.00
CA TYR A 296 -19.78 23.00 4.07
C TYR A 296 -20.84 23.96 4.66
N MET A 297 -21.68 23.48 5.57
CA MET A 297 -22.71 24.32 6.24
C MET A 297 -22.11 25.44 7.10
N TYR A 298 -20.86 25.29 7.59
CA TYR A 298 -20.23 26.28 8.47
C TYR A 298 -19.46 27.37 7.73
N SER A 299 -19.31 27.25 6.40
CA SER A 299 -18.60 28.21 5.55
C SER A 299 -19.49 29.39 5.09
N GLN A 300 -20.68 29.54 5.66
CA GLN A 300 -21.81 30.30 5.12
C GLN A 300 -21.73 31.83 5.22
N ASP A 301 -20.57 32.42 5.50
CA ASP A 301 -20.38 33.88 5.42
C ASP A 301 -20.44 34.41 3.97
N PHE A 302 -20.64 33.55 2.97
CA PHE A 302 -20.97 33.91 1.59
C PHE A 302 -22.49 33.87 1.36
N GLN A 303 -23.18 34.95 1.71
CA GLN A 303 -24.57 35.24 1.29
C GLN A 303 -24.61 35.57 -0.22
N GLY A 304 -24.49 34.56 -1.08
CA GLY A 304 -24.61 34.72 -2.54
C GLY A 304 -25.88 34.08 -3.08
N ASP A 305 -26.72 34.90 -3.71
CA ASP A 305 -27.99 34.62 -4.40
C ASP A 305 -28.39 33.15 -4.65
N ASP A 306 -29.54 32.79 -4.08
CA ASP A 306 -30.11 31.45 -3.90
C ASP A 306 -30.58 30.71 -5.18
N ASN A 307 -30.19 31.16 -6.38
CA ASN A 307 -30.69 30.58 -7.64
C ASN A 307 -29.66 29.76 -8.43
N SER A 308 -28.44 29.56 -7.93
CA SER A 308 -27.47 28.69 -8.61
C SER A 308 -27.65 27.23 -8.18
N SER A 309 -27.93 26.36 -9.16
CA SER A 309 -28.05 24.91 -9.01
C SER A 309 -26.95 24.33 -8.11
N GLY A 310 -27.28 23.32 -7.27
CA GLY A 310 -26.45 22.73 -6.21
C GLY A 310 -25.02 22.25 -6.55
N THR A 311 -24.56 22.46 -7.78
CA THR A 311 -23.17 22.39 -8.25
C THR A 311 -22.17 23.28 -7.51
N SER A 312 -22.62 24.33 -6.79
CA SER A 312 -21.70 25.24 -6.08
C SER A 312 -20.96 24.57 -4.90
N ARG A 313 -21.54 23.53 -4.31
CA ARG A 313 -21.00 22.90 -3.08
C ARG A 313 -19.59 22.34 -3.24
N TYR A 314 -19.29 21.77 -4.41
CA TYR A 314 -18.02 21.10 -4.67
C TYR A 314 -17.05 21.97 -5.45
N GLN A 315 -17.21 23.30 -5.47
CA GLN A 315 -16.32 24.20 -6.19
C GLN A 315 -15.00 24.48 -5.47
N SER A 316 -14.93 24.30 -4.15
CA SER A 316 -13.73 24.63 -3.36
C SER A 316 -13.14 23.38 -2.69
N PHE A 317 -11.84 23.17 -2.89
CA PHE A 317 -11.13 22.06 -2.25
C PHE A 317 -10.77 22.45 -0.80
N PRO A 318 -11.25 21.70 0.20
CA PRO A 318 -11.06 22.03 1.61
C PRO A 318 -9.59 22.13 2.03
N SER A 319 -9.31 22.99 3.01
CA SER A 319 -7.97 23.08 3.59
C SER A 319 -7.61 21.80 4.34
N VAL A 320 -6.35 21.40 4.26
CA VAL A 320 -5.84 20.13 4.81
C VAL A 320 -5.65 20.20 6.33
N ASN A 321 -5.39 21.40 6.88
CA ASN A 321 -5.15 21.56 8.32
C ASN A 321 -6.41 21.26 9.16
N PRO A 322 -7.59 21.85 8.85
CA PRO A 322 -8.83 21.54 9.58
C PRO A 322 -9.20 20.06 9.59
N MET A 323 -8.93 19.32 8.50
CA MET A 323 -9.26 17.89 8.42
C MET A 323 -8.65 17.07 9.57
N ARG A 324 -7.40 17.38 9.95
CA ARG A 324 -6.74 16.68 11.06
C ARG A 324 -7.36 17.04 12.41
N PHE A 325 -7.68 18.32 12.63
CA PHE A 325 -8.32 18.78 13.86
C PHE A 325 -9.73 18.20 14.01
N ASN A 326 -10.41 17.96 12.89
CA ASN A 326 -11.74 17.36 12.84
C ASN A 326 -11.71 15.82 12.89
N GLY A 327 -10.55 15.18 13.10
CA GLY A 327 -10.43 13.73 13.21
C GLY A 327 -10.40 12.96 11.87
N HIS A 328 -10.38 13.64 10.72
CA HIS A 328 -10.29 13.01 9.39
C HIS A 328 -8.84 12.70 8.99
N GLU A 329 -8.09 12.01 9.85
CA GLU A 329 -6.69 11.66 9.59
C GLU A 329 -6.54 10.81 8.33
N ARG A 330 -7.47 9.87 8.09
CA ARG A 330 -7.46 8.99 6.91
C ARG A 330 -7.55 9.79 5.61
N LEU A 331 -8.51 10.71 5.52
CA LEU A 331 -8.67 11.60 4.36
C LEU A 331 -7.41 12.44 4.13
N HIS A 332 -6.86 13.02 5.21
CA HIS A 332 -5.60 13.77 5.14
C HIS A 332 -4.46 12.93 4.55
N TYR A 333 -4.29 11.69 4.99
CA TYR A 333 -3.25 10.80 4.45
C TYR A 333 -3.49 10.42 2.99
N LEU A 334 -4.74 10.16 2.61
CA LEU A 334 -5.08 9.88 1.22
C LEU A 334 -4.78 11.08 0.33
N ILE A 335 -5.14 12.29 0.76
CA ILE A 335 -4.81 13.53 0.03
C ILE A 335 -3.30 13.63 -0.20
N GLN A 336 -2.48 13.39 0.82
CA GLN A 336 -1.02 13.40 0.67
C GLN A 336 -0.52 12.30 -0.28
N TYR A 337 -1.05 11.09 -0.15
CA TYR A 337 -0.66 9.93 -0.96
C TYR A 337 -0.96 10.14 -2.46
N TYR A 338 -2.09 10.76 -2.80
CA TYR A 338 -2.52 11.02 -4.18
C TYR A 338 -2.04 12.37 -4.75
N GLY A 339 -0.94 12.94 -4.21
CA GLY A 339 -0.27 14.11 -4.79
C GLY A 339 -0.55 15.44 -4.10
N GLY A 340 -1.31 15.43 -3.00
CA GLY A 340 -1.61 16.61 -2.19
C GLY A 340 -2.77 17.46 -2.72
N ARG A 341 -3.18 18.43 -1.90
CA ARG A 341 -4.33 19.32 -2.16
C ARG A 341 -4.27 20.01 -3.52
N LYS A 342 -3.14 20.62 -3.86
CA LYS A 342 -2.99 21.40 -5.10
C LYS A 342 -3.20 20.55 -6.35
N PHE A 343 -2.67 19.32 -6.35
CA PHE A 343 -2.81 18.40 -7.46
C PHE A 343 -4.25 17.88 -7.56
N LEU A 344 -4.83 17.44 -6.44
CA LEU A 344 -6.20 16.92 -6.41
C LEU A 344 -7.24 18.00 -6.75
N SER A 345 -7.04 19.24 -6.30
CA SER A 345 -7.95 20.34 -6.62
C SER A 345 -7.97 20.64 -8.12
N GLY A 346 -6.79 20.75 -8.76
CA GLY A 346 -6.72 20.97 -10.21
C GLY A 346 -7.35 19.84 -11.02
N ARG A 347 -7.16 18.59 -10.57
CA ARG A 347 -7.70 17.38 -11.20
C ARG A 347 -9.22 17.28 -11.11
N LEU A 348 -9.77 17.60 -9.94
CA LEU A 348 -11.21 17.61 -9.68
C LEU A 348 -11.88 18.93 -10.11
N GLY A 349 -11.15 19.85 -10.75
CA GLY A 349 -11.72 21.15 -11.16
C GLY A 349 -12.19 22.00 -9.98
N MET A 350 -11.62 21.79 -8.79
CA MET A 350 -11.94 22.54 -7.58
C MET A 350 -10.93 23.67 -7.36
N THR A 351 -11.42 24.81 -6.88
CA THR A 351 -10.60 25.96 -6.46
C THR A 351 -9.91 25.63 -5.13
N GLY A 352 -8.58 25.66 -5.06
CA GLY A 352 -7.90 25.13 -3.86
C GLY A 352 -6.44 25.49 -3.64
N GLY A 353 -5.81 26.24 -4.56
CA GLY A 353 -4.42 26.63 -4.37
C GLY A 353 -3.91 27.49 -5.51
N GLN A 354 -3.79 28.79 -5.23
CA GLN A 354 -2.99 29.79 -5.94
C GLN A 354 -2.91 29.66 -7.47
N ASN A 355 -3.73 30.46 -8.16
CA ASN A 355 -3.55 31.20 -9.43
C ASN A 355 -2.60 30.72 -10.54
N GLY A 356 -2.13 29.47 -10.59
CA GLY A 356 -1.03 29.13 -11.51
C GLY A 356 -0.86 27.67 -11.89
N VAL A 357 -1.89 26.82 -11.78
CA VAL A 357 -1.83 25.47 -12.33
C VAL A 357 -3.03 25.24 -13.23
N GLU A 358 -2.75 24.73 -14.43
CA GLU A 358 -3.68 24.32 -15.46
C GLU A 358 -4.93 23.68 -14.83
N SER A 359 -6.03 24.42 -14.81
CA SER A 359 -7.32 23.86 -14.43
C SER A 359 -7.72 22.89 -15.53
N TRP A 360 -8.05 21.66 -15.17
CA TRP A 360 -8.56 20.68 -16.12
C TRP A 360 -10.02 21.01 -16.49
N GLY A 361 -10.61 22.07 -15.92
CA GLY A 361 -12.03 22.39 -16.02
C GLY A 361 -12.86 21.64 -14.99
N ASN A 362 -14.13 22.03 -14.87
CA ASN A 362 -15.07 21.48 -13.88
C ASN A 362 -15.12 19.95 -13.95
N PHE A 363 -15.20 19.30 -12.79
CA PHE A 363 -15.30 17.85 -12.69
C PHE A 363 -16.10 17.46 -11.45
N SER A 364 -17.22 16.78 -11.64
CA SER A 364 -18.11 16.42 -10.52
C SER A 364 -17.51 15.28 -9.68
N LEU A 365 -17.39 15.53 -8.37
CA LEU A 365 -16.96 14.52 -7.40
C LEU A 365 -17.97 13.36 -7.33
N GLU A 366 -19.26 13.66 -7.41
CA GLU A 366 -20.34 12.65 -7.42
C GLU A 366 -20.23 11.73 -8.65
N PHE A 367 -19.96 12.31 -9.82
CA PHE A 367 -19.71 11.53 -11.04
C PHE A 367 -18.50 10.61 -10.89
N ALA A 368 -17.40 11.11 -10.32
CA ALA A 368 -16.20 10.32 -10.09
C ALA A 368 -16.47 9.11 -9.18
N ILE A 369 -17.22 9.31 -8.09
CA ILE A 369 -17.62 8.26 -7.15
C ILE A 369 -18.45 7.20 -7.86
N ARG A 370 -19.53 7.60 -8.56
CA ARG A 370 -20.41 6.67 -9.29
C ARG A 370 -19.69 5.89 -10.38
N LEU A 371 -18.79 6.54 -11.12
CA LEU A 371 -17.99 5.86 -12.13
C LEU A 371 -17.04 4.83 -11.50
N CYS A 372 -16.38 5.18 -10.39
CA CYS A 372 -15.56 4.23 -9.63
C CYS A 372 -16.40 3.06 -9.08
N GLU A 373 -17.59 3.31 -8.56
CA GLU A 373 -18.52 2.27 -8.09
C GLU A 373 -18.95 1.32 -9.21
N PHE A 374 -19.23 1.87 -10.38
CA PHE A 374 -19.55 1.10 -11.57
C PHE A 374 -18.39 0.16 -11.94
N ILE A 375 -17.17 0.69 -12.05
CA ILE A 375 -15.96 -0.08 -12.37
C ILE A 375 -15.71 -1.16 -11.31
N ARG A 376 -15.82 -0.80 -10.03
CA ARG A 376 -15.63 -1.70 -8.90
C ARG A 376 -16.61 -2.87 -8.94
N SER A 377 -17.88 -2.58 -9.15
CA SER A 377 -18.95 -3.58 -9.27
C SER A 377 -18.72 -4.49 -10.48
N ASP A 378 -18.22 -3.94 -11.58
CA ASP A 378 -17.89 -4.72 -12.77
C ASP A 378 -16.74 -5.70 -12.50
N HIS A 379 -15.68 -5.24 -11.83
CA HIS A 379 -14.55 -6.07 -11.45
C HIS A 379 -14.94 -7.15 -10.43
N LYS A 380 -15.82 -6.84 -9.47
CA LYS A 380 -16.36 -7.85 -8.53
C LYS A 380 -17.07 -9.00 -9.25
N ARG A 381 -17.78 -8.72 -10.35
CA ARG A 381 -18.48 -9.75 -11.15
C ARG A 381 -17.58 -10.51 -12.14
N ALA A 382 -16.40 -9.97 -12.44
CA ALA A 382 -15.49 -10.58 -13.40
C ALA A 382 -14.89 -11.89 -12.86
N LYS A 383 -14.68 -12.86 -13.75
CA LYS A 383 -14.03 -14.14 -13.44
C LYS A 383 -12.67 -14.21 -14.13
N PRO A 384 -11.62 -14.72 -13.46
CA PRO A 384 -10.34 -14.92 -14.10
C PRO A 384 -10.37 -16.13 -15.06
N PRO A 385 -9.47 -16.19 -16.06
CA PRO A 385 -8.50 -15.16 -16.43
C PRO A 385 -9.16 -14.01 -17.22
N VAL A 386 -8.79 -12.76 -16.94
CA VAL A 386 -9.19 -11.63 -17.77
C VAL A 386 -8.17 -11.35 -18.89
N ARG A 387 -8.67 -11.03 -20.09
CA ARG A 387 -7.84 -10.81 -21.29
C ARG A 387 -6.89 -9.62 -21.14
N ASN A 388 -7.35 -8.56 -20.50
CA ASN A 388 -6.56 -7.36 -20.22
C ASN A 388 -6.73 -6.98 -18.74
N PRO A 389 -5.87 -7.49 -17.83
CA PRO A 389 -5.99 -7.28 -16.39
C PRO A 389 -5.53 -5.88 -15.97
N VAL A 390 -6.21 -4.86 -16.47
CA VAL A 390 -5.93 -3.45 -16.19
C VAL A 390 -7.24 -2.76 -15.87
N ILE A 391 -7.24 -1.95 -14.83
CA ILE A 391 -8.40 -1.15 -14.42
C ILE A 391 -8.54 -0.01 -15.42
N SER A 392 -9.53 -0.13 -16.29
CA SER A 392 -9.76 0.78 -17.41
C SER A 392 -11.11 1.47 -17.29
N ILE A 393 -11.22 2.62 -17.95
CA ILE A 393 -12.52 3.27 -18.12
C ILE A 393 -13.44 2.33 -18.92
N PRO A 394 -14.71 2.11 -18.50
CA PRO A 394 -15.62 1.26 -19.23
C PRO A 394 -15.85 1.76 -20.65
N SER A 395 -15.91 0.87 -21.63
CA SER A 395 -16.28 1.25 -23.00
C SER A 395 -17.72 1.75 -23.08
N GLU A 396 -18.03 2.58 -24.09
CA GLU A 396 -19.40 3.02 -24.39
C GLU A 396 -20.40 1.87 -24.44
N ARG A 397 -20.09 0.82 -25.21
CA ARG A 397 -20.93 -0.39 -25.28
C ARG A 397 -21.19 -1.01 -23.90
N ARG A 398 -20.19 -1.00 -23.01
CA ARG A 398 -20.34 -1.54 -21.66
C ARG A 398 -21.26 -0.68 -20.80
N LEU A 399 -21.17 0.64 -20.95
CA LEU A 399 -22.05 1.59 -20.27
C LEU A 399 -23.49 1.46 -20.81
N SER A 400 -23.70 1.41 -22.13
CA SER A 400 -25.05 1.27 -22.71
C SER A 400 -25.78 0.00 -22.25
N GLN A 401 -25.04 -1.07 -21.94
CA GLN A 401 -25.60 -2.31 -21.41
C GLN A 401 -26.08 -2.21 -19.95
N ALA A 402 -25.67 -1.17 -19.22
CA ALA A 402 -26.00 -0.99 -17.81
C ALA A 402 -27.25 -0.15 -17.55
N GLY A 403 -28.06 0.12 -18.58
CA GLY A 403 -29.32 0.84 -18.46
C GLY A 403 -29.13 2.34 -18.21
N SER A 404 -30.03 2.94 -17.42
CA SER A 404 -30.08 4.38 -17.19
C SER A 404 -28.82 4.94 -16.52
N GLU A 405 -28.25 4.23 -15.54
CA GLU A 405 -27.02 4.65 -14.88
C GLU A 405 -25.83 4.67 -15.85
N GLY A 406 -25.73 3.66 -16.71
CA GLY A 406 -24.68 3.61 -17.72
C GLY A 406 -24.82 4.71 -18.78
N ALA A 407 -26.05 5.00 -19.21
CA ALA A 407 -26.32 6.13 -20.11
C ALA A 407 -25.92 7.47 -19.46
N TRP A 408 -26.31 7.69 -18.19
CA TRP A 408 -25.92 8.89 -17.45
C TRP A 408 -24.40 9.03 -17.32
N LEU A 409 -23.69 7.93 -16.99
CA LEU A 409 -22.23 7.93 -16.93
C LEU A 409 -21.60 8.25 -18.29
N HIS A 410 -22.14 7.72 -19.38
CA HIS A 410 -21.67 8.03 -20.73
C HIS A 410 -21.81 9.52 -21.05
N ASP A 411 -22.98 10.10 -20.83
CA ASP A 411 -23.26 11.51 -21.10
C ASP A 411 -22.31 12.42 -20.32
N ARG A 412 -22.06 12.10 -19.03
CA ARG A 412 -21.11 12.83 -18.20
C ARG A 412 -19.65 12.64 -18.66
N ILE A 413 -19.28 11.46 -19.15
CA ILE A 413 -17.95 11.27 -19.74
C ILE A 413 -17.75 12.18 -20.95
N VAL A 414 -18.75 12.29 -21.82
CA VAL A 414 -18.72 13.18 -22.99
C VAL A 414 -18.63 14.64 -22.56
N GLU A 415 -19.45 15.05 -21.59
CA GLU A 415 -19.44 16.41 -21.02
C GLU A 415 -18.07 16.79 -20.45
N TYR A 416 -17.39 15.88 -19.76
CA TYR A 416 -16.06 16.13 -19.18
C TYR A 416 -14.89 15.98 -20.16
N GLY A 417 -15.15 16.06 -21.46
CA GLY A 417 -14.12 16.05 -22.50
C GLY A 417 -13.73 14.66 -23.00
N GLY A 418 -14.62 13.68 -22.86
CA GLY A 418 -14.49 12.34 -23.42
C GLY A 418 -13.70 11.33 -22.57
N TYR A 419 -13.71 10.08 -23.03
CA TYR A 419 -13.19 8.91 -22.30
C TYR A 419 -11.73 9.04 -21.89
N GLU A 420 -10.87 9.53 -22.79
CA GLU A 420 -9.45 9.66 -22.50
C GLU A 420 -9.19 10.69 -21.39
N ASN A 421 -9.89 11.83 -21.43
CA ASN A 421 -9.71 12.88 -20.44
C ASN A 421 -10.16 12.41 -19.05
N VAL A 422 -11.34 11.78 -18.97
CA VAL A 422 -11.85 11.21 -17.72
C VAL A 422 -10.93 10.11 -17.20
N ALA A 423 -10.44 9.22 -18.06
CA ALA A 423 -9.51 8.17 -17.67
C ALA A 423 -8.22 8.75 -17.05
N ARG A 424 -7.63 9.78 -17.68
CA ARG A 424 -6.46 10.49 -17.16
C ARG A 424 -6.74 11.15 -15.81
N ARG A 425 -7.89 11.83 -15.68
CA ARG A 425 -8.36 12.45 -14.42
C ARG A 425 -8.71 11.44 -13.33
N LEU A 426 -8.88 10.18 -13.65
CA LEU A 426 -9.16 9.14 -12.67
C LEU A 426 -8.08 8.06 -12.56
N TYR A 427 -6.94 8.19 -13.26
CA TYR A 427 -5.83 7.23 -13.27
C TYR A 427 -6.28 5.84 -13.74
N LEU A 428 -7.27 5.84 -14.64
CA LEU A 428 -7.76 4.64 -15.29
C LEU A 428 -7.01 4.47 -16.60
N ALA A 429 -6.81 3.21 -17.01
CA ALA A 429 -6.32 2.95 -18.35
C ALA A 429 -7.39 3.31 -19.40
N TYR A 430 -6.93 3.83 -20.53
CA TYR A 430 -7.76 4.05 -21.70
C TYR A 430 -7.28 3.17 -22.84
N THR A 431 -8.09 2.17 -23.21
CA THR A 431 -7.82 1.30 -24.35
C THR A 431 -8.56 1.82 -25.57
N PHE A 432 -7.82 2.45 -26.49
CA PHE A 432 -8.40 2.87 -27.77
C PHE A 432 -8.64 1.63 -28.64
N ASN A 433 -9.90 1.24 -28.81
CA ASN A 433 -10.26 0.26 -29.82
C ASN A 433 -10.12 0.92 -31.20
N ARG A 434 -8.92 0.86 -31.81
CA ARG A 434 -8.82 1.06 -33.25
C ARG A 434 -9.69 -0.01 -33.88
N ARG A 435 -10.87 0.36 -34.35
CA ARG A 435 -11.59 -0.47 -35.32
C ARG A 435 -10.59 -0.66 -36.45
N MET A 436 -10.04 -1.86 -36.58
CA MET A 436 -9.35 -2.26 -37.80
C MET A 436 -10.45 -2.21 -38.87
N GLY A 437 -10.44 -1.12 -39.64
CA GLY A 437 -11.36 -0.89 -40.74
C GLY A 437 -11.12 -1.83 -41.89
#